data_AF-A0A2K4MJI2-F1
#
_entry.id   AF-A0A2K4MJI2-F1
#
_cell.length_a   1.000
_cell.length_b   1.000
_cell.length_c   1.000
_cell.angle_alpha   90.00
_cell.angle_beta   90.00
_cell.angle_gamma   90.00
#
_symmetry.space_group_name_H-M   'P 1'
#
loop_
_entity.id
_entity.type
_entity.pdbx_description
1 polymer ?
#
loop_
_entity_poly.entity_id
_entity_poly.type
_entity_poly.pdbx_seq_one_letter_code
_entity_poly.pdbx_strand_id
1 'polypeptide(L)'
;MMIAIAPALIGIFASLITAYAGQKTTAYLESEKIIRTNLEDAYNKTLQYDKLATELNMAAFPNKNEVQSNFAAMRYNNAIENYNKLLNSTYALIDIYGDNIEAQSSKLKECSKEYVNSAADMFIMNLQIYKITDFGTPAYKEIAGKYKLPEKQNQLVAIRLNCTKASDEMRDSIKREIKSRLTHSIL
;
A
#
# COMPACT_ATOMS: atom_id res chain seq x y z
N MET A 1 -4.08 23.52 -22.67
CA MET A 1 -3.18 23.40 -21.51
C MET A 1 -2.89 21.91 -21.35
N MET A 2 -1.72 21.45 -21.79
CA MET A 2 -1.39 20.02 -21.78
C MET A 2 -1.27 19.54 -20.32
N ILE A 3 -2.07 18.56 -19.95
CA ILE A 3 -2.12 18.00 -18.60
C ILE A 3 -0.95 17.02 -18.47
N ALA A 4 0.13 17.45 -17.83
CA ALA A 4 1.19 16.53 -17.41
C ALA A 4 0.69 15.74 -16.19
N ILE A 5 0.06 14.58 -16.41
CA ILE A 5 0.12 13.52 -15.41
C ILE A 5 1.54 13.00 -15.46
N ALA A 6 2.34 13.41 -14.49
CA ALA A 6 3.70 12.96 -14.34
C ALA A 6 3.74 11.41 -14.47
N PRO A 7 4.73 10.83 -15.17
CA PRO A 7 4.96 9.38 -15.26
C PRO A 7 5.22 8.67 -13.91
N ALA A 8 4.92 9.30 -12.78
CA ALA A 8 5.11 8.79 -11.43
C ALA A 8 4.22 7.58 -11.10
N LEU A 9 3.35 7.15 -12.01
CA LEU A 9 2.45 5.99 -11.84
C LEU A 9 3.14 4.62 -11.88
N ILE A 10 4.41 4.52 -12.30
CA ILE A 10 5.11 3.23 -12.49
C ILE A 10 6.30 3.04 -11.51
N GLY A 11 6.62 4.01 -10.68
CA GLY A 11 7.94 4.08 -10.04
C GLY A 11 7.97 4.11 -8.50
N ILE A 12 7.34 3.17 -7.78
CA ILE A 12 7.56 3.09 -6.30
C ILE A 12 7.75 1.66 -5.76
N PHE A 13 8.22 0.70 -6.58
CA PHE A 13 8.64 -0.60 -6.05
C PHE A 13 10.16 -0.83 -6.09
N ALA A 14 10.92 0.04 -6.76
CA ALA A 14 12.37 -0.10 -6.88
C ALA A 14 13.15 0.21 -5.58
N SER A 15 12.52 0.75 -4.53
CA SER A 15 13.21 1.14 -3.29
C SER A 15 13.16 0.09 -2.18
N LEU A 16 12.55 -1.09 -2.38
CA LEU A 16 12.14 -1.96 -1.27
C LEU A 16 13.16 -3.02 -0.80
N ILE A 17 14.36 -3.14 -1.37
CA ILE A 17 15.22 -4.32 -1.07
C ILE A 17 16.63 -4.00 -0.52
N THR A 18 17.18 -2.78 -0.59
CA THR A 18 18.63 -2.60 -0.34
C THR A 18 19.06 -1.66 0.80
N ALA A 19 18.17 -1.01 1.54
CA ALA A 19 18.58 0.04 2.49
C ALA A 19 18.73 -0.39 3.98
N TYR A 20 18.18 -1.54 4.40
CA TYR A 20 17.94 -1.78 5.83
C TYR A 20 18.95 -2.70 6.53
N ALA A 21 19.86 -3.35 5.80
CA ALA A 21 20.82 -4.29 6.39
C ALA A 21 21.77 -3.61 7.42
N GLY A 22 22.25 -2.40 7.13
CA GLY A 22 23.11 -1.64 8.06
C GLY A 22 22.36 -1.09 9.29
N GLN A 23 21.08 -0.74 9.13
CA GLN A 23 20.24 -0.25 10.24
C GLN A 23 19.84 -1.38 11.19
N LYS A 24 19.64 -2.60 10.66
CA LYS A 24 19.33 -3.79 11.46
C LYS A 24 20.45 -4.14 12.45
N THR A 25 21.72 -4.00 12.05
CA THR A 25 22.86 -4.25 12.94
C THR A 25 22.95 -3.25 14.08
N THR A 26 22.63 -1.97 13.83
CA THR A 26 22.57 -0.94 14.88
C THR A 26 21.37 -1.16 15.81
N ALA A 27 20.21 -1.55 15.27
CA ALA A 27 19.02 -1.87 16.04
C ALA A 27 19.21 -3.05 17.00
N TYR A 28 20.06 -4.02 16.66
CA TYR A 28 20.43 -5.13 17.55
C TYR A 28 21.17 -4.67 18.81
N LEU A 29 21.81 -3.50 18.77
CA LEU A 29 22.50 -2.89 19.90
C LEU A 29 21.60 -1.92 20.68
N GLU A 30 20.38 -1.66 20.23
CA GLU A 30 19.43 -0.82 20.94
C GLU A 30 18.81 -1.55 22.13
N SER A 31 18.36 -0.78 23.13
CA SER A 31 17.69 -1.37 24.29
C SER A 31 16.35 -2.00 23.88
N GLU A 32 15.95 -3.09 24.54
CA GLU A 32 14.65 -3.76 24.33
C GLU A 32 13.46 -2.80 24.46
N LYS A 33 13.57 -1.74 25.26
CA LYS A 33 12.56 -0.69 25.35
C LYS A 33 12.36 0.03 24.02
N ILE A 34 13.43 0.39 23.32
CA ILE A 34 13.38 1.11 22.04
C ILE A 34 12.83 0.19 20.94
N ILE A 35 13.33 -1.05 20.86
CA ILE A 35 12.83 -2.07 19.94
C ILE A 35 11.31 -2.26 20.11
N ARG A 36 10.85 -2.40 21.35
CA ARG A 36 9.41 -2.51 21.65
C ARG A 36 8.61 -1.29 21.20
N THR A 37 9.08 -0.08 21.50
CA THR A 37 8.40 1.16 21.08
C THR A 37 8.29 1.25 19.56
N ASN A 38 9.32 0.85 18.82
CA ASN A 38 9.28 0.83 17.36
C ASN A 38 8.32 -0.25 16.80
N LEU A 39 8.26 -1.42 17.44
CA LEU A 39 7.28 -2.46 17.10
C LEU A 39 5.84 -2.02 17.44
N GLU A 40 5.63 -1.29 18.53
CA GLU A 40 4.34 -0.69 18.89
C GLU A 40 3.91 0.37 17.87
N ASP A 41 4.84 1.20 17.36
CA ASP A 41 4.54 2.13 16.27
C ASP A 41 4.15 1.36 14.99
N ALA A 42 4.89 0.32 14.62
CA ALA A 42 4.54 -0.54 13.49
C ALA A 42 3.13 -1.14 13.66
N TYR A 43 2.81 -1.66 14.85
CA TYR A 43 1.47 -2.16 15.19
C TYR A 43 0.40 -1.08 14.97
N ASN A 44 0.59 0.12 15.50
CA ASN A 44 -0.37 1.21 15.37
C ASN A 44 -0.58 1.64 13.91
N LYS A 45 0.46 1.58 13.08
CA LYS A 45 0.34 1.83 11.63
C LYS A 45 -0.51 0.77 10.94
N THR A 46 -0.39 -0.52 11.30
CA THR A 46 -1.24 -1.57 10.72
C THR A 46 -2.73 -1.36 10.96
N LEU A 47 -3.13 -0.64 12.02
CA LEU A 47 -4.53 -0.30 12.30
C LEU A 47 -5.12 0.70 11.29
N GLN A 48 -4.29 1.49 10.62
CA GLN A 48 -4.73 2.48 9.63
C GLN A 48 -4.91 1.87 8.23
N TYR A 49 -4.46 0.63 8.02
CA TYR A 49 -4.38 0.01 6.71
C TYR A 49 -5.74 -0.09 6.02
N ASP A 50 -6.74 -0.65 6.70
CA ASP A 50 -8.07 -0.86 6.10
C ASP A 50 -8.76 0.46 5.72
N LYS A 51 -8.56 1.50 6.55
CA LYS A 51 -9.05 2.85 6.27
C LYS A 51 -8.44 3.40 4.98
N LEU A 52 -7.09 3.44 4.90
CA LEU A 52 -6.42 4.00 3.72
C LEU A 52 -6.64 3.14 2.47
N ALA A 53 -6.76 1.82 2.61
CA ALA A 53 -7.13 0.94 1.51
C ALA A 53 -8.55 1.28 1.02
N THR A 54 -9.51 1.51 1.92
CA THR A 54 -10.86 1.92 1.54
C THR A 54 -10.87 3.27 0.82
N GLU A 55 -10.08 4.24 1.28
CA GLU A 55 -9.91 5.53 0.62
C GLU A 55 -9.32 5.39 -0.80
N LEU A 56 -8.29 4.55 -0.98
CA LEU A 56 -7.73 4.26 -2.29
C LEU A 56 -8.75 3.59 -3.21
N ASN A 57 -9.52 2.64 -2.68
CA ASN A 57 -10.60 1.99 -3.42
C ASN A 57 -11.62 3.02 -3.92
N MET A 58 -12.13 3.88 -3.02
CA MET A 58 -13.08 4.93 -3.38
C MET A 58 -12.50 5.92 -4.39
N ALA A 59 -11.22 6.29 -4.25
CA ALA A 59 -10.55 7.20 -5.17
C ALA A 59 -10.34 6.59 -6.57
N ALA A 60 -10.17 5.26 -6.65
CA ALA A 60 -10.10 4.51 -7.91
C ALA A 60 -11.46 4.43 -8.64
N PHE A 61 -12.57 4.78 -7.97
CA PHE A 61 -13.93 4.86 -8.52
C PHE A 61 -14.46 6.30 -8.57
N PRO A 62 -13.81 7.20 -9.31
CA PRO A 62 -14.32 8.56 -9.41
C PRO A 62 -15.65 8.57 -10.17
N ASN A 63 -16.61 9.35 -9.69
CA ASN A 63 -17.88 9.50 -10.39
C ASN A 63 -17.72 10.42 -11.61
N LYS A 64 -18.67 10.37 -12.56
CA LYS A 64 -18.62 11.13 -13.81
C LYS A 64 -18.33 12.64 -13.62
N ASN A 65 -18.89 13.24 -12.56
CA ASN A 65 -18.75 14.68 -12.29
C ASN A 65 -17.36 15.03 -11.74
N GLU A 66 -16.74 14.13 -10.97
CA GLU A 66 -15.40 14.29 -10.42
C GLU A 66 -14.30 14.09 -11.47
N VAL A 67 -14.55 13.21 -12.44
CA VAL A 67 -13.61 12.89 -13.50
C VAL A 67 -13.37 14.12 -14.39
N GLN A 68 -14.41 14.92 -14.66
CA GLN A 68 -14.33 16.11 -15.52
C GLN A 68 -13.60 17.32 -14.90
N SER A 69 -13.30 17.31 -13.60
CA SER A 69 -12.85 18.50 -12.87
C SER A 69 -11.38 18.51 -12.43
N ASN A 70 -10.50 17.65 -12.96
CA ASN A 70 -9.13 17.38 -12.46
C ASN A 70 -9.06 16.89 -10.99
N PHE A 71 -10.15 17.00 -10.24
CA PHE A 71 -10.29 16.61 -8.84
C PHE A 71 -10.11 15.11 -8.62
N ALA A 72 -10.58 14.27 -9.56
CA ALA A 72 -10.43 12.82 -9.49
C ALA A 72 -8.96 12.37 -9.46
N ALA A 73 -8.10 12.94 -10.31
CA ALA A 73 -6.68 12.60 -10.37
C ALA A 73 -5.95 13.04 -9.09
N MET A 74 -6.23 14.25 -8.60
CA MET A 74 -5.67 14.73 -7.34
C MET A 74 -6.07 13.85 -6.15
N ARG A 75 -7.35 13.48 -6.05
CA ARG A 75 -7.83 12.60 -4.97
C ARG A 75 -7.19 11.21 -5.05
N TYR A 76 -7.08 10.63 -6.25
CA TYR A 76 -6.41 9.36 -6.45
C TYR A 76 -4.94 9.43 -6.03
N ASN A 77 -4.21 10.46 -6.49
CA ASN A 77 -2.80 10.67 -6.13
C ASN A 77 -2.59 10.83 -4.61
N ASN A 78 -3.45 11.58 -3.94
CA ASN A 78 -3.37 11.72 -2.48
C ASN A 78 -3.65 10.38 -1.77
N ALA A 79 -4.63 9.61 -2.24
CA ALA A 79 -4.97 8.33 -1.63
C ALA A 79 -3.84 7.29 -1.79
N ILE A 80 -3.27 7.17 -2.99
CA ILE A 80 -2.16 6.25 -3.25
C ILE A 80 -0.88 6.67 -2.52
N GLU A 81 -0.61 7.97 -2.40
CA GLU A 81 0.54 8.49 -1.63
C GLU A 81 0.41 8.15 -0.14
N ASN A 82 -0.75 8.45 0.46
CA ASN A 82 -1.01 8.14 1.87
C ASN A 82 -0.89 6.64 2.15
N TYR A 83 -1.45 5.81 1.28
CA TYR A 83 -1.39 4.36 1.40
C TYR A 83 0.05 3.84 1.29
N ASN A 84 0.82 4.28 0.29
CA ASN A 84 2.23 3.90 0.12
C ASN A 84 3.11 4.40 1.26
N LYS A 85 2.86 5.61 1.77
CA LYS A 85 3.59 6.16 2.93
C LYS A 85 3.36 5.32 4.18
N LEU A 86 2.12 4.88 4.44
CA LEU A 86 1.80 3.98 5.55
C LEU A 86 2.56 2.66 5.39
N LEU A 87 2.52 2.06 4.20
CA LEU A 87 3.21 0.80 3.92
C LEU A 87 4.72 0.90 4.12
N ASN A 88 5.35 1.87 3.48
CA ASN A 88 6.80 2.05 3.56
C ASN A 88 7.27 2.30 4.99
N SER A 89 6.56 3.14 5.74
CA SER A 89 6.91 3.39 7.14
C SER A 89 6.66 2.18 8.05
N THR A 90 5.69 1.33 7.72
CA THR A 90 5.44 0.07 8.45
C THR A 90 6.53 -0.95 8.14
N TYR A 91 6.85 -1.18 6.86
CA TYR A 91 7.90 -2.12 6.45
C TYR A 91 9.27 -1.72 6.95
N ALA A 92 9.62 -0.44 6.95
CA ALA A 92 10.89 0.03 7.50
C ALA A 92 11.08 -0.40 8.97
N LEU A 93 10.03 -0.27 9.78
CA LEU A 93 10.09 -0.70 11.19
C LEU A 93 10.16 -2.22 11.31
N ILE A 94 9.39 -2.96 10.52
CA ILE A 94 9.37 -4.43 10.58
C ILE A 94 10.67 -5.05 10.07
N ASP A 95 11.24 -4.53 9.00
CA ASP A 95 12.48 -5.06 8.42
C ASP A 95 13.68 -4.83 9.37
N ILE A 96 13.62 -3.79 10.22
CA ILE A 96 14.66 -3.47 11.21
C ILE A 96 14.45 -4.22 12.53
N TYR A 97 13.22 -4.25 13.06
CA TYR A 97 12.94 -4.69 14.44
C TYR A 97 12.14 -6.00 14.54
N GLY A 98 11.62 -6.51 13.42
CA GLY A 98 10.67 -7.63 13.37
C GLY A 98 11.28 -8.94 12.88
N ASP A 99 12.32 -9.44 13.57
CA ASP A 99 13.08 -10.62 13.15
C ASP A 99 12.23 -11.86 12.81
N ASN A 100 11.09 -12.05 13.51
CA ASN A 100 10.19 -13.17 13.29
C ASN A 100 8.92 -12.82 12.48
N ILE A 101 8.91 -11.67 11.79
CA ILE A 101 7.73 -11.12 11.08
C ILE A 101 7.98 -11.04 9.56
N GLU A 102 9.16 -11.43 9.08
CA GLU A 102 9.58 -11.29 7.68
C GLU A 102 8.63 -11.95 6.67
N ALA A 103 8.10 -13.14 6.99
CA ALA A 103 7.16 -13.84 6.13
C ALA A 103 5.83 -13.07 5.96
N GLN A 104 5.29 -12.53 7.05
CA GLN A 104 4.06 -11.73 7.02
C GLN A 104 4.28 -10.36 6.38
N SER A 105 5.45 -9.74 6.63
CA SER A 105 5.89 -8.52 5.94
C SER A 105 5.91 -8.74 4.42
N SER A 106 6.55 -9.83 3.97
CA SER A 106 6.64 -10.17 2.54
C SER A 106 5.28 -10.42 1.91
N LYS A 107 4.41 -11.18 2.59
CA LYS A 107 3.03 -11.42 2.13
C LYS A 107 2.23 -10.13 1.97
N LEU A 108 2.33 -9.20 2.93
CA LEU A 108 1.65 -7.92 2.82
C LEU A 108 2.26 -7.07 1.69
N LYS A 109 3.60 -7.04 1.54
CA LYS A 109 4.29 -6.33 0.44
C LYS A 109 3.78 -6.78 -0.93
N GLU A 110 3.71 -8.09 -1.15
CA GLU A 110 3.22 -8.67 -2.41
C GLU A 110 1.74 -8.32 -2.66
N CYS A 111 0.89 -8.49 -1.64
CA CYS A 111 -0.52 -8.17 -1.77
C CYS A 111 -0.76 -6.68 -2.04
N SER A 112 -0.08 -5.80 -1.30
CA SER A 112 -0.18 -4.35 -1.51
C SER A 112 0.27 -3.93 -2.91
N LYS A 113 1.28 -4.60 -3.47
CA LYS A 113 1.70 -4.37 -4.87
C LYS A 113 0.59 -4.72 -5.85
N GLU A 114 -0.01 -5.89 -5.70
CA GLU A 114 -1.15 -6.31 -6.53
C GLU A 114 -2.33 -5.34 -6.39
N TYR A 115 -2.62 -4.91 -5.16
CA TYR A 115 -3.72 -4.00 -4.86
C TYR A 115 -3.53 -2.63 -5.49
N VAL A 116 -2.36 -2.02 -5.33
CA VAL A 116 -2.04 -0.69 -5.89
C VAL A 116 -2.09 -0.73 -7.42
N ASN A 117 -1.53 -1.76 -8.04
CA ASN A 117 -1.58 -1.94 -9.50
C ASN A 117 -3.04 -2.08 -9.98
N SER A 118 -3.84 -2.88 -9.28
CA SER A 118 -5.25 -3.07 -9.64
C SER A 118 -6.07 -1.78 -9.44
N ALA A 119 -5.76 -0.99 -8.41
CA ALA A 119 -6.39 0.32 -8.19
C ALA A 119 -6.03 1.32 -9.29
N ALA A 120 -4.78 1.29 -9.78
CA ALA A 120 -4.35 2.11 -10.90
C ALA A 120 -5.06 1.73 -12.20
N ASP A 121 -5.08 0.44 -12.54
CA ASP A 121 -5.82 -0.09 -13.69
C ASP A 121 -7.28 0.35 -13.67
N MET A 122 -7.92 0.26 -12.50
CA MET A 122 -9.29 0.68 -12.30
C MET A 122 -9.50 2.18 -12.54
N PHE A 123 -8.63 3.00 -11.94
CA PHE A 123 -8.71 4.45 -12.10
C PHE A 123 -8.60 4.85 -13.57
N ILE A 124 -7.63 4.27 -14.29
CA ILE A 124 -7.43 4.50 -15.72
C ILE A 124 -8.65 4.06 -16.54
N MET A 125 -9.20 2.88 -16.27
CA MET A 125 -10.39 2.38 -16.94
C MET A 125 -11.58 3.34 -16.78
N ASN A 126 -11.78 3.89 -15.57
CA ASN A 126 -12.82 4.89 -15.33
C ASN A 126 -12.58 6.18 -16.14
N LEU A 127 -11.35 6.69 -16.19
CA LEU A 127 -11.02 7.87 -17.01
C LEU A 127 -11.38 7.67 -18.50
N GLN A 128 -11.12 6.48 -19.03
CA GLN A 128 -11.44 6.14 -20.42
C GLN A 128 -12.94 6.00 -20.69
N ILE A 129 -13.69 5.36 -19.78
CA ILE A 129 -15.16 5.23 -19.87
C ILE A 129 -15.81 6.62 -19.96
N TYR A 130 -15.31 7.58 -19.19
CA TYR A 130 -15.82 8.94 -19.20
C TYR A 130 -15.24 9.83 -20.32
N LYS A 131 -14.54 9.22 -21.29
CA LYS A 131 -13.99 9.87 -22.50
C LYS A 131 -13.12 11.09 -22.18
N ILE A 132 -12.32 11.03 -21.12
CA ILE A 132 -11.26 12.03 -20.91
C ILE A 132 -10.07 11.61 -21.76
N THR A 133 -10.06 12.09 -23.01
CA THR A 133 -9.17 11.63 -24.08
C THR A 133 -7.79 12.29 -24.10
N ASP A 134 -7.38 13.04 -23.09
CA ASP A 134 -6.05 13.67 -23.05
C ASP A 134 -4.95 12.82 -22.38
N PHE A 135 -5.22 11.53 -22.13
CA PHE A 135 -4.20 10.56 -21.66
C PHE A 135 -3.67 9.73 -22.83
N GLY A 136 -2.77 10.35 -23.59
CA GLY A 136 -2.17 9.84 -24.82
C GLY A 136 -1.14 8.71 -24.65
N THR A 137 -1.47 7.61 -23.98
CA THR A 137 -0.63 6.40 -23.98
C THR A 137 -1.39 5.17 -24.52
N PRO A 138 -0.94 4.57 -25.63
CA PRO A 138 -1.60 3.40 -26.25
C PRO A 138 -1.81 2.21 -25.32
N ALA A 139 -0.92 2.01 -24.33
CA ALA A 139 -0.97 0.91 -23.37
C ALA A 139 -2.30 0.82 -22.60
N TYR A 140 -2.96 1.95 -22.35
CA TYR A 140 -4.18 1.96 -21.56
C TYR A 140 -5.42 1.57 -22.36
N LYS A 141 -5.43 1.74 -23.70
CA LYS A 141 -6.60 1.37 -24.53
C LYS A 141 -6.87 -0.13 -24.53
N GLU A 142 -5.84 -0.94 -24.30
CA GLU A 142 -5.95 -2.41 -24.28
C GLU A 142 -6.63 -2.93 -23.00
N ILE A 143 -6.50 -2.22 -21.88
CA ILE A 143 -7.04 -2.63 -20.57
C ILE A 143 -8.56 -2.51 -20.53
N ALA A 144 -9.13 -1.43 -21.09
CA ALA A 144 -10.58 -1.24 -21.14
C ALA A 144 -11.31 -2.24 -22.07
N GLY A 145 -10.60 -2.87 -23.00
CA GLY A 145 -11.16 -3.90 -23.89
C GLY A 145 -11.27 -5.28 -23.25
N LYS A 146 -10.54 -5.56 -22.15
CA LYS A 146 -10.42 -6.91 -21.57
C LYS A 146 -11.41 -7.22 -20.44
N TYR A 147 -12.05 -6.23 -19.82
CA TYR A 147 -12.92 -6.46 -18.66
C TYR A 147 -14.16 -5.55 -18.64
N LYS A 148 -15.27 -6.05 -18.07
CA LYS A 148 -16.44 -5.21 -17.74
C LYS A 148 -16.19 -4.49 -16.41
N LEU A 149 -16.64 -3.23 -16.29
CA LEU A 149 -16.43 -2.38 -15.10
C LEU A 149 -16.84 -3.08 -13.77
N PRO A 150 -17.98 -3.80 -13.67
CA PRO A 150 -18.35 -4.51 -12.45
C PRO A 150 -17.42 -5.68 -12.08
N GLU A 151 -16.84 -6.36 -13.07
CA GLU A 151 -15.91 -7.48 -12.84
C GLU A 151 -14.60 -6.98 -12.26
N LYS A 152 -14.07 -5.88 -12.79
CA LYS A 152 -12.87 -5.23 -12.25
C LYS A 152 -13.10 -4.62 -10.88
N GLN A 153 -14.30 -4.10 -10.61
CA GLN A 153 -14.72 -3.62 -9.28
C GLN A 153 -14.65 -4.74 -8.25
N ASN A 154 -15.25 -5.88 -8.57
CA ASN A 154 -15.26 -7.05 -7.69
C ASN A 154 -13.84 -7.60 -7.47
N GLN A 155 -12.99 -7.62 -8.51
CA GLN A 155 -11.59 -8.00 -8.38
C GLN A 155 -10.83 -7.09 -7.42
N LEU A 156 -10.97 -5.77 -7.56
CA LEU A 156 -10.27 -4.82 -6.70
C LEU A 156 -10.72 -4.96 -5.23
N VAL A 157 -12.01 -5.17 -4.99
CA VAL A 157 -12.55 -5.43 -3.65
C VAL A 157 -12.01 -6.74 -3.07
N ALA A 158 -11.93 -7.81 -3.87
CA ALA A 158 -11.41 -9.10 -3.43
C ALA A 158 -9.92 -9.01 -3.06
N ILE A 159 -9.11 -8.33 -3.89
CA ILE A 159 -7.68 -8.10 -3.60
C ILE A 159 -7.54 -7.27 -2.31
N ARG A 160 -8.33 -6.21 -2.14
CA ARG A 160 -8.33 -5.42 -0.89
C ARG A 160 -8.56 -6.31 0.33
N LEU A 161 -9.58 -7.17 0.31
CA LEU A 161 -9.90 -8.06 1.43
C LEU A 161 -8.75 -9.05 1.73
N ASN A 162 -8.10 -9.58 0.70
CA ASN A 162 -6.92 -10.42 0.87
C ASN A 162 -5.78 -9.66 1.55
N CYS A 163 -5.57 -8.40 1.18
CA CYS A 163 -4.52 -7.60 1.78
C CYS A 163 -4.86 -7.12 3.19
N THR A 164 -6.14 -6.86 3.49
CA THR A 164 -6.59 -6.61 4.88
C THR A 164 -6.30 -7.83 5.74
N LYS A 165 -6.58 -9.04 5.25
CA LYS A 165 -6.23 -10.28 5.96
C LYS A 165 -4.72 -10.43 6.17
N ALA A 166 -3.90 -10.14 5.16
CA ALA A 166 -2.44 -10.15 5.30
C ALA A 166 -1.95 -9.12 6.34
N SER A 167 -2.58 -7.93 6.38
CA SER A 167 -2.29 -6.91 7.38
C SER A 167 -2.67 -7.36 8.79
N ASP A 168 -3.80 -8.07 8.94
CA ASP A 168 -4.22 -8.64 10.22
C ASP A 168 -3.23 -9.72 10.71
N GLU A 169 -2.79 -10.62 9.82
CA GLU A 169 -1.77 -11.63 10.14
C GLU A 169 -0.42 -11.00 10.53
N MET A 170 -0.03 -9.91 9.87
CA MET A 170 1.17 -9.14 10.22
C MET A 170 1.00 -8.49 11.60
N ARG A 171 -0.14 -7.85 11.87
CA ARG A 171 -0.47 -7.24 13.15
C ARG A 171 -0.41 -8.23 14.30
N ASP A 172 -0.95 -9.44 14.11
CA ASP A 172 -0.88 -10.50 15.10
C ASP A 172 0.55 -10.98 15.36
N SER A 173 1.38 -10.99 14.32
CA SER A 173 2.81 -11.35 14.43
C SER A 173 3.60 -10.30 15.19
N ILE A 174 3.36 -9.01 14.94
CA ILE A 174 3.92 -7.90 15.72
C ILE A 174 3.55 -8.03 17.19
N LYS A 175 2.28 -8.32 17.49
CA LYS A 175 1.80 -8.49 18.86
C LYS A 175 2.49 -9.66 19.57
N ARG A 176 2.73 -10.78 18.87
CA ARG A 176 3.49 -11.93 19.41
C ARG A 176 4.94 -11.57 19.69
N GLU A 177 5.60 -10.87 18.78
CA GLU A 177 7.00 -10.43 18.93
C GLU A 177 7.16 -9.45 20.10
N ILE A 178 6.26 -8.48 20.26
CA ILE A 178 6.26 -7.59 21.42
C ILE A 178 6.13 -8.39 22.72
N LYS A 179 5.23 -9.38 22.74
CA LYS A 179 4.99 -10.23 23.92
C LYS A 179 6.20 -11.10 24.27
N SER A 180 6.87 -11.70 23.28
CA SER A 180 8.04 -12.53 23.52
C SER A 180 9.20 -11.72 24.12
N ARG A 181 9.37 -10.47 23.69
CA ARG A 181 10.41 -9.57 24.23
C ARG A 181 10.13 -9.13 25.67
N LEU A 182 8.87 -8.98 26.05
CA LEU A 182 8.50 -8.70 27.46
C LEU A 182 8.88 -9.85 28.40
N THR A 183 8.79 -11.10 27.95
CA THR A 183 9.15 -12.27 28.78
C THR A 183 10.66 -12.48 28.95
N HIS A 184 11.50 -11.97 28.04
CA HIS A 184 12.96 -12.10 28.13
C HIS A 184 13.65 -10.99 28.93
N SER A 185 12.92 -9.91 29.29
CA SER A 185 13.49 -8.73 29.96
C SER A 185 13.46 -8.81 31.51
N ILE A 186 13.21 -10.00 32.09
CA ILE A 186 13.08 -10.22 33.56
C ILE A 186 14.29 -11.01 34.14
N LEU A 187 15.30 -11.34 33.35
CA LEU A 187 16.57 -11.92 33.81
C LEU A 187 17.70 -10.90 33.74
#